data_AF-A0A967Y626-F1
#
_entry.id   AF-A0A967Y626-F1
#
_cell.length_a   1.000
_cell.length_b   1.000
_cell.length_c   1.000
_cell.angle_alpha   90.00
_cell.angle_beta   90.00
_cell.angle_gamma   90.00
#
_symmetry.space_group_name_H-M   'P 1'
#
loop_
_entity.id
_entity.type
_entity.pdbx_description
1 polymer ?
#
loop_
_entity_poly.entity_id
_entity_poly.type
_entity_poly.pdbx_seq_one_letter_code
_entity_poly.pdbx_strand_id
1 'polypeptide(L)'
;ELLTVMAIVGILAGLAIPNFRTVQLRARAAEVAGDVDVVRVATVSYNGDMHAWPADATLGTIPPELDGYLPDGFSFRGNGYELKFESYDLPGGLPYDPATSRIVAVSVTSDSDD
;
A
#
# COMPACT_ATOMS: atom_id res chain seq x y z
N GLU A 1 -37.90 26.52 -18.96
CA GLU A 1 -37.35 25.19 -19.33
C GLU A 1 -35.95 24.94 -18.75
N LEU A 2 -34.97 25.84 -18.88
CA LEU A 2 -33.64 25.62 -18.29
C LEU A 2 -33.62 25.51 -16.76
N LEU A 3 -34.50 26.24 -16.06
CA LEU A 3 -34.57 26.20 -14.59
C LEU A 3 -34.95 24.82 -14.04
N THR A 4 -35.90 24.13 -14.69
CA THR A 4 -36.28 22.78 -14.27
C THR A 4 -35.18 21.76 -14.55
N VAL A 5 -34.44 21.91 -15.66
CA VAL A 5 -33.27 21.09 -15.95
C VAL A 5 -32.18 21.27 -14.90
N MET A 6 -31.84 22.52 -14.56
CA MET A 6 -30.83 22.80 -13.53
C MET A 6 -31.25 22.31 -12.15
N ALA A 7 -32.54 22.43 -11.80
CA ALA A 7 -33.06 21.91 -10.55
C ALA A 7 -32.87 20.39 -10.44
N ILE A 8 -33.18 19.64 -11.50
CA ILE A 8 -33.01 18.17 -11.51
C ILE A 8 -31.53 17.78 -11.46
N VAL A 9 -30.66 18.41 -12.26
CA VAL A 9 -29.22 18.14 -12.25
C VAL A 9 -28.61 18.46 -10.89
N GLY A 10 -29.02 19.54 -10.22
CA GLY A 10 -28.56 19.88 -8.87
C GLY A 10 -28.91 18.82 -7.82
N ILE A 11 -30.13 18.27 -7.87
CA ILE A 11 -30.56 17.19 -6.96
C ILE A 11 -29.74 15.92 -7.23
N LEU A 12 -29.57 15.52 -8.49
CA LEU A 12 -28.79 14.35 -8.86
C LEU A 12 -27.32 14.48 -8.47
N ALA A 13 -26.71 15.65 -8.72
CA ALA A 13 -25.33 15.93 -8.34
C ALA A 13 -25.15 15.88 -6.81
N GLY A 14 -26.10 16.45 -6.06
CA GLY A 14 -26.08 16.42 -4.59
C GLY A 14 -26.09 15.01 -4.01
N LEU A 15 -26.80 14.07 -4.64
CA LEU A 15 -26.80 12.66 -4.24
C LEU A 15 -25.57 11.89 -4.74
N ALA A 16 -25.08 12.19 -5.94
CA ALA A 16 -24.00 11.45 -6.58
C ALA A 16 -22.61 11.75 -5.96
N ILE A 17 -22.33 13.01 -5.61
CA ILE A 17 -21.01 13.45 -5.10
C ILE A 17 -20.57 12.67 -3.84
N PRO A 18 -21.36 12.57 -2.75
CA PRO A 18 -20.91 11.86 -1.55
C PRO A 18 -20.68 10.37 -1.78
N ASN A 19 -21.50 9.73 -2.62
CA ASN A 19 -21.31 8.34 -3.00
C ASN A 19 -20.02 8.15 -3.81
N PHE A 20 -19.77 9.04 -4.77
CA PHE A 20 -18.56 9.01 -5.59
C PHE A 20 -17.28 9.13 -4.75
N ARG A 21 -17.25 10.04 -3.76
CA ARG A 21 -16.13 10.15 -2.81
C ARG A 21 -15.88 8.85 -2.04
N THR A 22 -16.94 8.18 -1.60
CA THR A 22 -16.84 6.91 -0.88
C THR A 22 -16.29 5.80 -1.78
N VAL A 23 -16.72 5.74 -3.04
CA VAL A 23 -16.21 4.78 -4.04
C VAL A 23 -14.73 5.04 -4.33
N GLN A 24 -14.32 6.29 -4.50
CA GLN A 24 -12.91 6.64 -4.69
C GLN A 24 -12.05 6.22 -3.50
N LEU A 25 -12.48 6.50 -2.27
CA LEU A 25 -11.74 6.09 -1.08
C LEU A 25 -11.58 4.56 -1.00
N ARG A 26 -12.64 3.81 -1.31
CA ARG A 26 -12.60 2.34 -1.36
C ARG A 26 -11.67 1.84 -2.46
N ALA A 27 -11.69 2.48 -3.63
CA ALA A 27 -10.79 2.13 -4.73
C ALA A 27 -9.33 2.34 -4.32
N ARG A 28 -8.99 3.49 -3.71
CA ARG A 28 -7.65 3.76 -3.18
C ARG A 28 -7.23 2.73 -2.12
N ALA A 29 -8.12 2.39 -1.19
CA ALA A 29 -7.81 1.37 -0.17
C ALA A 29 -7.57 -0.02 -0.78
N ALA A 30 -8.31 -0.38 -1.82
CA ALA A 30 -8.11 -1.63 -2.54
C ALA A 30 -6.80 -1.64 -3.33
N GLU A 31 -6.40 -0.50 -3.92
CA GLU A 31 -5.11 -0.30 -4.58
C GLU A 31 -3.96 -0.54 -3.60
N VAL A 32 -3.98 0.15 -2.45
CA VAL A 32 -2.99 -0.02 -1.37
C VAL A 32 -2.89 -1.47 -0.90
N ALA A 33 -4.04 -2.12 -0.65
CA ALA A 33 -4.06 -3.51 -0.21
C ALA A 33 -3.44 -4.45 -1.26
N GLY A 34 -3.75 -4.23 -2.53
CA GLY A 34 -3.19 -4.99 -3.64
C GLY A 34 -1.67 -4.83 -3.74
N ASP A 35 -1.16 -3.60 -3.61
CA ASP A 35 0.28 -3.34 -3.68
C ASP A 35 1.04 -3.96 -2.49
N VAL A 36 0.47 -3.89 -1.28
CA VAL A 36 1.04 -4.56 -0.11
C VAL A 36 1.09 -6.09 -0.31
N ASP A 37 0.05 -6.67 -0.91
CA ASP A 37 0.02 -8.10 -1.23
C ASP A 37 1.08 -8.48 -2.27
N VAL A 38 1.31 -7.63 -3.28
CA VAL A 38 2.39 -7.83 -4.27
C VAL A 38 3.76 -7.83 -3.58
N VAL A 39 4.03 -6.84 -2.73
CA VAL A 39 5.30 -6.76 -1.97
C VAL A 39 5.45 -7.97 -1.04
N ARG A 40 4.37 -8.42 -0.39
CA ARG A 40 4.37 -9.61 0.46
C ARG A 40 4.76 -10.86 -0.32
N VAL A 41 4.16 -11.08 -1.49
CA VAL A 41 4.47 -12.24 -2.34
C VAL A 41 5.94 -12.19 -2.79
N ALA A 42 6.40 -11.03 -3.28
CA ALA A 42 7.80 -10.84 -3.68
C ALA A 42 8.79 -11.12 -2.54
N THR A 43 8.46 -10.67 -1.33
CA THR A 43 9.28 -10.89 -0.12
C THR A 43 9.37 -12.37 0.24
N VAL A 44 8.24 -13.08 0.21
CA VAL A 44 8.22 -14.52 0.51
C VAL A 44 8.97 -15.32 -0.54
N SER A 45 8.84 -14.95 -1.83
CA SER A 45 9.62 -15.55 -2.92
C SER A 45 11.11 -15.33 -2.74
N TYR A 46 11.55 -14.09 -2.46
CA TYR A 46 12.95 -13.78 -2.17
C TYR A 46 13.49 -14.61 -1.00
N ASN A 47 12.73 -14.72 0.10
CA ASN A 47 13.14 -15.53 1.24
C ASN A 47 13.21 -17.02 0.89
N GLY A 48 12.34 -17.52 0.00
CA GLY A 48 12.40 -18.90 -0.50
C GLY A 48 13.68 -19.20 -1.28
N ASP A 49 14.16 -18.23 -2.07
CA ASP A 49 15.33 -18.42 -2.94
C ASP A 49 16.65 -18.11 -2.21
N MET A 50 16.70 -17.00 -1.47
CA MET A 50 17.93 -16.49 -0.85
C MET A 50 18.08 -16.89 0.63
N HIS A 51 17.06 -17.51 1.23
CA HIS A 51 17.02 -17.87 2.65
C HIS A 51 17.35 -16.69 3.58
N ALA A 52 16.99 -15.48 3.14
CA ALA A 52 17.26 -14.23 3.80
C ALA A 52 16.05 -13.29 3.66
N TRP A 53 15.95 -12.32 4.56
CA TRP A 53 14.94 -11.27 4.49
C TRP A 53 15.57 -9.99 3.90
N PRO A 54 14.81 -9.22 3.11
CA PRO A 54 15.30 -7.94 2.59
C PRO A 54 15.67 -6.97 3.71
N ALA A 55 16.54 -6.01 3.39
CA ALA A 55 16.90 -4.93 4.28
C ALA A 55 15.81 -3.84 4.32
N ASP A 56 15.89 -2.97 5.33
CA ASP A 56 15.08 -1.76 5.41
C ASP A 56 15.25 -0.91 4.15
N ALA A 57 14.14 -0.38 3.66
CA ALA A 57 14.15 0.62 2.60
C ALA A 57 13.67 1.98 3.10
N THR A 58 14.09 3.02 2.39
CA THR A 58 13.54 4.36 2.55
C THR A 58 12.12 4.43 1.97
N LEU A 59 11.36 5.44 2.40
CA LEU A 59 9.99 5.65 1.92
C LEU A 59 9.96 5.81 0.38
N GLY A 60 9.04 5.10 -0.27
CA GLY A 60 8.85 5.15 -1.73
C GLY A 60 9.96 4.49 -2.54
N THR A 61 10.90 3.80 -1.90
CA THR A 61 12.00 3.10 -2.58
C THR A 61 11.88 1.59 -2.46
N ILE A 62 12.16 0.90 -3.55
CA ILE A 62 12.20 -0.57 -3.61
C ILE A 62 13.51 -1.04 -2.97
N PRO A 63 13.49 -1.99 -2.01
CA PRO A 63 14.70 -2.68 -1.55
C PRO A 63 15.39 -3.35 -2.74
N PRO A 64 16.70 -3.17 -2.96
CA PRO A 64 17.42 -3.77 -4.10
C PRO A 64 17.23 -5.29 -4.21
N GLU A 65 16.99 -5.96 -3.09
CA GLU A 65 16.74 -7.39 -2.99
C GLU A 65 15.42 -7.84 -3.64
N LEU A 66 14.42 -6.95 -3.69
CA LEU A 66 13.08 -7.25 -4.19
C LEU A 66 12.87 -6.87 -5.66
N ASP A 67 13.78 -6.11 -6.26
CA ASP A 67 13.64 -5.58 -7.63
C ASP A 67 13.34 -6.67 -8.68
N GLY A 68 14.00 -7.83 -8.57
CA GLY A 68 13.80 -8.97 -9.46
C GLY A 68 12.57 -9.84 -9.17
N TYR A 69 11.85 -9.58 -8.08
CA TYR A 69 10.68 -10.36 -7.64
C TYR A 69 9.36 -9.60 -7.80
N LEU A 70 9.43 -8.31 -8.11
CA LEU A 70 8.28 -7.45 -8.31
C LEU A 70 7.83 -7.48 -9.78
N PRO A 71 6.53 -7.25 -10.05
CA PRO A 71 6.04 -7.12 -11.42
C PRO A 71 6.71 -5.98 -12.18
N ASP A 72 6.82 -6.12 -13.50
CA ASP A 72 7.37 -5.06 -14.36
C ASP A 72 6.63 -3.74 -14.16
N GLY A 73 7.39 -2.67 -13.90
CA GLY A 73 6.86 -1.32 -13.70
C GLY A 73 6.19 -1.09 -12.34
N PHE A 74 6.26 -2.04 -11.41
CA PHE A 74 5.81 -1.84 -10.04
C PHE A 74 6.63 -0.76 -9.35
N SER A 75 5.99 0.06 -8.52
CA SER A 75 6.66 1.11 -7.76
C SER A 75 6.09 1.20 -6.35
N PHE A 76 6.93 1.62 -5.40
CA PHE A 76 6.49 1.86 -4.02
C PHE A 76 5.78 3.21 -3.86
N ARG A 77 5.43 3.86 -4.96
CA ARG A 77 4.70 5.13 -5.01
C ARG A 77 3.39 4.92 -5.75
N GLY A 78 2.30 4.86 -5.00
CA GLY A 78 0.95 4.78 -5.53
C GLY A 78 0.31 6.16 -5.68
N ASN A 79 -0.98 6.17 -6.03
CA ASN A 79 -1.75 7.40 -6.15
C ASN A 79 -2.13 7.98 -4.78
N GLY A 80 -1.27 8.86 -4.24
CA GLY A 80 -1.47 9.52 -2.95
C GLY A 80 -1.00 8.71 -1.74
N TYR A 81 -0.15 7.71 -1.94
CA TYR A 81 0.53 6.98 -0.87
C TYR A 81 1.91 6.49 -1.31
N GLU A 82 2.79 6.33 -0.33
CA GLU A 82 4.09 5.70 -0.48
C GLU A 82 4.20 4.51 0.46
N LEU A 83 4.76 3.42 -0.05
CA LEU A 83 5.09 2.23 0.72
C LEU A 83 6.51 2.34 1.27
N LYS A 84 6.71 1.79 2.45
CA LYS A 84 8.04 1.61 3.03
C LYS A 84 8.18 0.16 3.50
N PHE A 85 9.27 -0.47 3.10
CA PHE A 85 9.65 -1.76 3.62
C PHE A 85 10.46 -1.60 4.90
N GLU A 86 10.05 -2.29 5.96
CA GLU A 86 10.66 -2.23 7.27
C GLU A 86 10.94 -3.65 7.79
N SER A 87 12.04 -3.79 8.49
CA SER A 87 12.65 -5.02 8.92
C SER A 87 13.34 -4.75 10.25
N TYR A 88 12.74 -5.26 11.31
CA TYR A 88 13.21 -5.07 12.67
C TYR A 88 13.91 -6.34 13.15
N ASP A 89 15.19 -6.22 13.46
CA ASP A 89 15.90 -7.25 14.21
C ASP A 89 15.49 -7.18 15.68
N LEU A 90 15.21 -8.35 16.26
CA LEU A 90 14.77 -8.53 17.64
C LEU A 90 15.86 -9.33 18.41
N PRO A 91 16.84 -8.67 19.03
CA PRO A 91 17.93 -9.34 19.73
C PRO A 91 17.45 -10.23 20.89
N GLY A 92 16.28 -9.94 21.46
CA GLY A 92 15.65 -10.73 22.53
C GLY A 92 14.51 -11.64 22.06
N GLY A 93 14.26 -11.70 20.75
CA GLY A 93 13.12 -12.40 20.17
C GLY A 93 11.75 -11.77 20.50
N LEU A 94 10.66 -12.39 20.05
CA LEU A 94 9.31 -11.95 20.42
C LEU A 94 8.99 -12.34 21.88
N PRO A 95 8.16 -11.54 22.59
CA PRO A 95 7.78 -11.82 23.98
C PRO A 95 7.18 -13.22 24.23
N TYR A 96 6.50 -13.78 23.22
CA TYR A 96 5.86 -15.10 23.30
C TYR A 96 6.51 -16.15 22.39
N ASP A 97 7.49 -15.75 21.58
CA ASP A 97 8.25 -16.64 20.70
C ASP A 97 9.70 -16.14 20.56
N PRO A 98 10.58 -16.53 21.50
CA PRO A 98 11.96 -16.07 21.51
C PRO A 98 12.79 -16.61 20.32
N ALA A 99 12.28 -17.59 19.57
CA ALA A 99 12.95 -18.09 18.36
C ALA A 99 12.77 -17.13 17.17
N THR A 100 11.74 -16.30 17.19
CA THR A 100 11.51 -15.28 16.15
C THR A 100 12.38 -14.06 16.43
N SER A 101 13.49 -13.95 15.70
CA SER A 101 14.50 -12.89 15.87
C SER A 101 14.38 -11.74 14.87
N ARG A 102 13.41 -11.78 13.95
CA ARG A 102 13.20 -10.72 12.94
C ARG A 102 11.73 -10.58 12.59
N ILE A 103 11.27 -9.33 12.44
CA ILE A 103 9.95 -8.99 11.90
C ILE A 103 10.15 -8.21 10.62
N VAL A 104 9.37 -8.53 9.60
CA VAL A 104 9.25 -7.73 8.38
C VAL A 104 7.86 -7.14 8.29
N ALA A 105 7.77 -5.87 7.92
CA ALA A 105 6.54 -5.11 7.78
C ALA A 105 6.59 -4.22 6.53
N VAL A 106 5.41 -3.88 6.01
CA VAL A 106 5.25 -2.84 5.01
C VAL A 106 4.36 -1.78 5.63
N SER A 107 4.86 -0.56 5.75
CA SER A 107 4.08 0.59 6.21
C SER A 107 3.62 1.42 5.02
N VAL A 108 2.41 1.96 5.14
CA VAL A 108 1.78 2.82 4.13
C VAL A 108 1.71 4.22 4.70
N THR A 109 2.32 5.19 4.01
CA THR A 109 2.21 6.61 4.35
C THR A 109 1.39 7.30 3.28
N SER A 110 0.26 7.91 3.66
CA SER A 110 -0.49 8.76 2.73
C SER A 110 0.28 10.07 2.50
N ASP A 111 0.34 10.52 1.26
CA ASP A 111 0.80 11.87 0.96
C ASP A 111 -0.23 12.85 1.52
N SER A 112 0.18 13.68 2.48
CA SER A 112 -0.72 14.59 3.18
C SER A 112 -0.95 15.85 2.36
N ASP A 113 -1.65 15.71 1.23
CA ASP A 113 -1.94 16.81 0.30
C ASP A 113 -3.45 16.92 -0.04
N ASP A 114 -4.32 16.56 0.91
CA ASP A 114 -5.77 16.86 0.90
C ASP A 114 -6.17 17.71 2.12
#